data_AF-D7KSE7-F1
#
_entry.id   AF-D7KSE7-F1
#
_cell.length_a   1.000
_cell.length_b   1.000
_cell.length_c   1.000
_cell.angle_alpha   90.00
_cell.angle_beta   90.00
_cell.angle_gamma   90.00
#
_symmetry.space_group_name_H-M   'P 1'
#
loop_
_entity.id
_entity.type
_entity.pdbx_description
1 polymer ?
#
loop_
_entity_poly.entity_id
_entity_poly.type
_entity_poly.pdbx_seq_one_letter_code
_entity_poly.pdbx_strand_id
1 'polypeptide(L)'
;MALIRSYYPTYTEEQLEKHKQGDFSSWFHLSHNGITKSILRMMHGILKTPYPKFSEMPSDEQEIWLKQFAQDFTWHRDFTNDVRKAFKKIAAKHYSYTLHEWKRKWIRGKMPKGANQEVFNGLIRYWGKPETISLSKKNSKNRKSNRGGLGIATQNAGATSASSRQRQLTVRDGVVPDNLTLMEDMNTNKETKQVQDGRAKMVLENVKA
;
A
#
# COMPACT_ATOMS: atom_id res chain seq x y z
N MET A 1 -14.08 -23.14 6.26
CA MET A 1 -12.82 -23.70 5.75
C MET A 1 -12.51 -23.10 4.38
N ALA A 2 -12.22 -21.80 4.33
CA ALA A 2 -12.02 -21.08 3.08
C ALA A 2 -10.75 -20.23 3.19
N LEU A 3 -9.76 -20.51 2.33
CA LEU A 3 -8.96 -19.54 1.56
C LEU A 3 -7.58 -20.04 1.07
N ILE A 4 -7.23 -21.33 1.21
CA ILE A 4 -6.22 -21.94 0.30
C ILE A 4 -6.85 -22.79 -0.80
N ARG A 5 -7.89 -23.57 -0.53
CA ARG A 5 -8.35 -24.59 -1.52
C ARG A 5 -9.35 -24.14 -2.57
N SER A 6 -9.92 -22.93 -2.49
CA SER A 6 -10.97 -22.52 -3.45
C SER A 6 -10.50 -21.66 -4.62
N TYR A 7 -9.20 -21.37 -4.75
CA TYR A 7 -8.68 -20.60 -5.89
C TYR A 7 -7.54 -21.28 -6.68
N TYR A 8 -6.96 -22.37 -6.19
CA TYR A 8 -5.92 -23.12 -6.92
C TYR A 8 -6.02 -24.65 -6.70
N PRO A 9 -7.07 -25.31 -7.20
CA PRO A 9 -7.16 -26.78 -7.12
C PRO A 9 -6.22 -27.53 -8.08
N THR A 10 -5.49 -26.85 -8.98
CA THR A 10 -4.80 -27.51 -10.11
C THR A 10 -3.36 -27.05 -10.37
N TYR A 11 -2.64 -26.54 -9.37
CA TYR A 11 -1.22 -26.18 -9.57
C TYR A 11 -0.30 -27.38 -9.33
N THR A 12 0.61 -27.65 -10.27
CA THR A 12 1.65 -28.69 -10.16
C THR A 12 2.81 -28.19 -9.28
N GLU A 13 3.60 -29.10 -8.71
CA GLU A 13 4.81 -28.79 -7.92
C GLU A 13 5.76 -27.82 -8.65
N GLU A 14 5.87 -27.92 -9.97
CA GLU A 14 6.68 -27.05 -10.83
C GLU A 14 6.17 -25.58 -10.87
N GLN A 15 4.86 -25.38 -10.73
CA GLN A 15 4.25 -24.05 -10.68
C GLN A 15 4.36 -23.42 -9.28
N LEU A 16 4.38 -24.24 -8.22
CA LEU A 16 4.76 -23.81 -6.87
C LEU A 16 6.23 -23.37 -6.83
N GLU A 17 7.10 -24.06 -7.55
CA GLU A 17 8.54 -23.72 -7.64
C GLU A 17 8.79 -22.42 -8.41
N LYS A 18 8.05 -22.15 -9.50
CA LYS A 18 8.07 -20.84 -10.19
C LYS A 18 7.56 -19.70 -9.31
N HIS A 19 6.65 -19.96 -8.38
CA HIS A 19 6.16 -18.96 -7.43
C HIS A 19 7.16 -18.64 -6.30
N LYS A 20 8.08 -19.56 -5.97
CA LYS A 20 9.22 -19.26 -5.07
C LYS A 20 10.18 -18.19 -5.65
N GLN A 21 10.17 -17.99 -6.97
CA GLN A 21 10.97 -16.98 -7.67
C GLN A 21 10.26 -15.60 -7.78
N GLY A 22 8.99 -15.48 -7.37
CA GLY A 22 8.20 -14.24 -7.43
C GLY A 22 7.90 -13.62 -6.06
N ASP A 23 7.62 -12.32 -6.02
CA ASP A 23 7.26 -11.60 -4.78
C ASP A 23 5.93 -12.16 -4.20
N PHE A 24 6.01 -12.76 -3.00
CA PHE A 24 4.87 -13.24 -2.20
C PHE A 24 3.81 -12.17 -1.93
N SER A 25 4.11 -10.88 -2.15
CA SER A 25 3.10 -9.82 -2.13
C SER A 25 1.98 -10.02 -3.15
N SER A 26 2.24 -10.71 -4.27
CA SER A 26 1.24 -11.04 -5.30
C SER A 26 0.07 -11.89 -4.76
N TRP A 27 0.31 -12.76 -3.76
CA TRP A 27 -0.73 -13.54 -3.08
C TRP A 27 -1.75 -12.65 -2.35
N PHE A 28 -1.29 -11.53 -1.79
CA PHE A 28 -2.16 -10.59 -1.08
C PHE A 28 -3.10 -9.82 -2.03
N HIS A 29 -2.66 -9.61 -3.28
CA HIS A 29 -3.42 -8.89 -4.30
C HIS A 29 -4.59 -9.69 -4.89
N LEU A 30 -4.60 -11.02 -4.76
CA LEU A 30 -5.64 -11.90 -5.29
C LEU A 30 -6.88 -12.02 -4.38
N SER A 31 -6.79 -11.53 -3.14
CA SER A 31 -7.85 -11.62 -2.14
C SER A 31 -9.05 -10.67 -2.35
N HIS A 32 -9.09 -9.93 -3.46
CA HIS A 32 -9.98 -8.78 -3.63
C HIS A 32 -9.90 -7.84 -2.41
N ASN A 33 -11.02 -7.64 -1.69
CA ASN A 33 -11.11 -6.80 -0.50
C ASN A 33 -10.97 -7.61 0.80
N GLY A 34 -10.70 -8.92 0.74
CA GLY A 34 -10.68 -9.80 1.91
C GLY A 34 -9.63 -9.38 2.93
N ILE A 35 -8.41 -9.11 2.48
CA ILE A 35 -7.30 -8.70 3.35
C ILE A 35 -7.56 -7.32 3.95
N THR A 36 -8.01 -6.38 3.13
CA THR A 36 -8.44 -5.05 3.60
C THR A 36 -9.50 -5.16 4.69
N LYS A 37 -10.54 -5.99 4.48
CA LYS A 37 -11.60 -6.22 5.47
C LYS A 37 -11.06 -6.84 6.75
N SER A 38 -10.18 -7.84 6.67
CA SER A 38 -9.56 -8.46 7.84
C SER A 38 -8.75 -7.44 8.65
N ILE A 39 -7.92 -6.62 7.98
CA ILE A 39 -7.14 -5.56 8.66
C ILE A 39 -8.06 -4.48 9.26
N LEU A 40 -9.12 -4.06 8.55
CA LEU A 40 -10.07 -3.10 9.10
C LEU A 40 -10.79 -3.65 10.33
N ARG A 41 -11.15 -4.94 10.36
CA ARG A 41 -11.69 -5.57 11.58
C ARG A 41 -10.71 -5.45 12.74
N MET A 42 -9.42 -5.69 12.51
CA MET A 42 -8.40 -5.56 13.56
C MET A 42 -8.23 -4.09 14.02
N MET A 43 -8.19 -3.14 13.09
CA MET A 43 -8.15 -1.70 13.38
C MET A 43 -9.31 -1.24 14.26
N HIS A 44 -10.52 -1.77 14.01
CA HIS A 44 -11.75 -1.34 14.67
C HIS A 44 -12.10 -2.14 15.93
N GLY A 45 -11.73 -3.43 15.98
CA GLY A 45 -12.13 -4.34 17.06
C GLY A 45 -11.01 -4.79 17.99
N ILE A 46 -9.75 -4.79 17.55
CA ILE A 46 -8.61 -5.33 18.33
C ILE A 46 -7.70 -4.22 18.84
N LEU A 47 -7.54 -3.12 18.09
CA LEU A 47 -6.67 -2.01 18.49
C LEU A 47 -7.20 -1.35 19.77
N LYS A 48 -6.41 -1.43 20.86
CA LYS A 48 -6.73 -0.85 22.17
C LYS A 48 -5.87 0.36 22.53
N THR A 49 -4.67 0.45 21.95
CA THR A 49 -3.69 1.48 22.27
C THR A 49 -3.47 2.40 21.06
N PRO A 50 -3.34 3.73 21.27
CA PRO A 50 -3.24 4.72 20.20
C PRO A 50 -1.84 4.82 19.59
N TYR A 51 -1.34 3.78 18.93
CA TYR A 51 -0.02 3.81 18.30
C TYR A 51 0.01 4.76 17.09
N PRO A 52 0.93 5.75 17.03
CA PRO A 52 1.10 6.61 15.87
C PRO A 52 1.47 5.85 14.58
N LYS A 53 2.19 4.73 14.71
CA LYS A 53 2.63 3.88 13.61
C LYS A 53 2.46 2.41 13.97
N PHE A 54 2.24 1.58 12.97
CA PHE A 54 2.18 0.12 13.16
C PHE A 54 3.47 -0.46 13.72
N SER A 55 4.64 0.09 13.35
CA SER A 55 5.94 -0.36 13.88
C SER A 55 6.15 -0.04 15.36
N GLU A 56 5.39 0.90 15.91
CA GLU A 56 5.44 1.26 17.34
C GLU A 56 4.50 0.38 18.18
N MET A 57 3.63 -0.41 17.53
CA MET A 57 2.84 -1.45 18.18
C MET A 57 3.78 -2.59 18.64
N PRO A 58 3.65 -3.07 19.89
CA PRO A 58 4.39 -4.22 20.39
C PRO A 58 4.28 -5.45 19.50
N SER A 59 5.36 -6.25 19.44
CA SER A 59 5.44 -7.40 18.52
C SER A 59 4.42 -8.50 18.84
N ASP A 60 4.07 -8.67 20.11
CA ASP A 60 3.02 -9.57 20.59
C ASP A 60 1.63 -9.12 20.10
N GLU A 61 1.32 -7.82 20.14
CA GLU A 61 0.08 -7.28 19.55
C GLU A 61 0.05 -7.44 18.02
N GLN A 62 1.18 -7.20 17.33
CA GLN A 62 1.27 -7.47 15.89
C GLN A 62 1.08 -8.96 15.57
N GLU A 63 1.54 -9.87 16.44
CA GLU A 63 1.34 -11.31 16.27
C GLU A 63 -0.11 -11.71 16.56
N ILE A 64 -0.82 -11.05 17.49
CA ILE A 64 -2.28 -11.23 17.65
C ILE A 64 -3.00 -10.88 16.35
N TRP A 65 -2.60 -9.80 15.68
CA TRP A 65 -3.17 -9.43 14.39
C TRP A 65 -2.88 -10.50 13.32
N LEU A 66 -1.66 -11.05 13.27
CA LEU A 66 -1.34 -12.14 12.36
C LEU A 66 -2.15 -13.41 12.68
N LYS A 67 -2.35 -13.75 13.96
CA LYS A 67 -3.19 -14.88 14.37
C LYS A 67 -4.65 -14.68 13.96
N GLN A 68 -5.18 -13.47 14.08
CA GLN A 68 -6.52 -13.15 13.63
C GLN A 68 -6.64 -13.26 12.10
N PHE A 69 -5.63 -12.78 11.38
CA PHE A 69 -5.52 -12.96 9.94
C PHE A 69 -5.50 -14.45 9.56
N ALA A 70 -4.75 -15.28 10.28
CA ALA A 70 -4.66 -16.72 10.06
C ALA A 70 -5.98 -17.49 10.29
N GLN A 71 -6.99 -16.87 10.91
CA GLN A 71 -8.34 -17.45 11.00
C GLN A 71 -9.09 -17.37 9.67
N ASP A 72 -8.84 -16.29 8.92
CA ASP A 72 -9.46 -16.05 7.62
C ASP A 72 -8.64 -16.65 6.47
N PHE A 73 -7.32 -16.79 6.64
CA PHE A 73 -6.41 -17.20 5.59
C PHE A 73 -5.55 -18.36 6.07
N THR A 74 -5.33 -19.34 5.21
CA THR A 74 -4.43 -20.46 5.48
C THR A 74 -3.22 -20.37 4.54
N TRP A 75 -2.08 -21.00 4.86
CA TRP A 75 -0.94 -21.17 3.95
C TRP A 75 -0.17 -22.48 4.26
N HIS A 76 0.71 -22.93 3.35
CA HIS A 76 1.63 -24.04 3.62
C HIS A 76 2.67 -23.63 4.66
N ARG A 77 3.06 -24.55 5.56
CA ARG A 77 3.89 -24.23 6.74
C ARG A 77 5.22 -23.57 6.35
N ASP A 78 5.83 -23.99 5.25
CA ASP A 78 7.13 -23.47 4.78
C ASP A 78 7.09 -21.98 4.45
N PHE A 79 5.93 -21.43 4.10
CA PHE A 79 5.77 -20.01 3.78
C PHE A 79 5.43 -19.14 5.00
N THR A 80 5.39 -19.70 6.20
CA THR A 80 4.95 -18.95 7.40
C THR A 80 5.76 -17.67 7.63
N ASN A 81 7.07 -17.73 7.42
CA ASN A 81 7.93 -16.55 7.60
C ASN A 81 7.70 -15.49 6.52
N ASP A 82 7.46 -15.91 5.27
CA ASP A 82 7.19 -14.99 4.17
C ASP A 82 5.81 -14.34 4.30
N VAL A 83 4.80 -15.13 4.69
CA VAL A 83 3.46 -14.62 5.02
C VAL A 83 3.53 -13.62 6.17
N ARG A 84 4.28 -13.93 7.24
CA ARG A 84 4.46 -12.99 8.36
C ARG A 84 5.08 -11.67 7.90
N LYS A 85 6.13 -11.71 7.07
CA LYS A 85 6.79 -10.49 6.53
C LYS A 85 5.83 -9.69 5.65
N ALA A 86 5.15 -10.36 4.73
CA ALA A 86 4.21 -9.73 3.81
C ALA A 86 2.98 -9.15 4.55
N PHE A 87 2.47 -9.87 5.55
CA PHE A 87 1.40 -9.41 6.44
C PHE A 87 1.80 -8.11 7.14
N LYS A 88 2.98 -8.06 7.78
CA LYS A 88 3.46 -6.83 8.45
C LYS A 88 3.52 -5.64 7.50
N LYS A 89 4.02 -5.85 6.27
CA LYS A 89 4.11 -4.81 5.24
C LYS A 89 2.71 -4.27 4.87
N ILE A 90 1.75 -5.15 4.62
CA ILE A 90 0.40 -4.73 4.22
C ILE A 90 -0.39 -4.15 5.40
N ALA A 91 -0.25 -4.72 6.59
CA ALA A 91 -0.86 -4.19 7.82
C ALA A 91 -0.36 -2.77 8.10
N ALA A 92 0.95 -2.52 8.04
CA ALA A 92 1.51 -1.18 8.23
C ALA A 92 0.98 -0.15 7.21
N LYS A 93 0.82 -0.56 5.95
CA LYS A 93 0.26 0.27 4.88
C LYS A 93 -1.19 0.65 5.17
N HIS A 94 -2.04 -0.34 5.44
CA HIS A 94 -3.46 -0.11 5.75
C HIS A 94 -3.67 0.64 7.06
N TYR A 95 -2.86 0.35 8.09
CA TYR A 95 -2.86 1.07 9.36
C TYR A 95 -2.65 2.58 9.13
N SER A 96 -1.61 2.93 8.36
CA SER A 96 -1.29 4.32 8.04
C SER A 96 -2.40 5.01 7.24
N TYR A 97 -3.03 4.32 6.28
CA TYR A 97 -4.17 4.87 5.55
C TYR A 97 -5.39 5.10 6.43
N THR A 98 -5.73 4.15 7.30
CA THR A 98 -6.85 4.30 8.23
C THR A 98 -6.62 5.48 9.17
N LEU A 99 -5.41 5.61 9.73
CA LEU A 99 -5.06 6.77 10.56
C LEU A 99 -5.15 8.09 9.79
N HIS A 100 -4.73 8.10 8.51
CA HIS A 100 -4.89 9.28 7.67
C HIS A 100 -6.37 9.66 7.49
N GLU A 101 -7.24 8.69 7.20
CA GLU A 101 -8.70 8.93 7.10
C GLU A 101 -9.29 9.43 8.42
N TRP A 102 -8.88 8.83 9.55
CA TRP A 102 -9.33 9.25 10.87
C TRP A 102 -8.89 10.68 11.19
N LYS A 103 -7.65 11.04 10.85
CA LYS A 103 -7.14 12.40 10.98
C LYS A 103 -7.93 13.39 10.10
N ARG A 104 -8.28 13.02 8.86
CA ARG A 104 -9.13 13.87 8.00
C ARG A 104 -10.53 14.08 8.58
N LYS A 105 -11.11 13.05 9.20
CA LYS A 105 -12.41 13.17 9.89
C LYS A 105 -12.31 14.06 11.12
N TRP A 106 -11.26 13.90 11.93
CA TRP A 106 -10.99 14.76 13.08
C TRP A 106 -10.89 16.25 12.68
N ILE A 107 -10.12 16.56 11.62
CA ILE A 107 -10.00 17.93 11.10
C ILE A 107 -11.37 18.52 10.71
N ARG A 108 -12.33 17.69 10.30
CA ARG A 108 -13.71 18.08 9.99
C ARG A 108 -14.65 18.03 11.20
N GLY A 109 -14.13 17.85 12.42
CA GLY A 109 -14.91 17.74 13.65
C GLY A 109 -15.70 16.44 13.79
N LYS A 110 -15.34 15.37 13.06
CA LYS A 110 -16.09 14.11 13.03
C LYS A 110 -15.29 12.95 13.63
N MET A 111 -16.00 12.07 14.35
CA MET A 111 -15.46 10.79 14.79
C MET A 111 -15.56 9.73 13.67
N PRO A 112 -14.52 8.90 13.46
CA PRO A 112 -14.62 7.76 12.55
C PRO A 112 -15.58 6.69 13.07
N LYS A 113 -16.54 6.28 12.23
CA LYS A 113 -17.47 5.19 12.53
C LYS A 113 -16.70 3.92 12.91
N GLY A 114 -17.08 3.31 14.04
CA GLY A 114 -16.51 2.07 14.54
C GLY A 114 -15.09 2.18 15.10
N ALA A 115 -14.48 3.36 15.17
CA ALA A 115 -13.20 3.52 15.87
C ALA A 115 -13.42 3.44 17.38
N ASN A 116 -12.51 2.79 18.09
CA ASN A 116 -12.48 2.85 19.56
C ASN A 116 -12.24 4.32 20.00
N GLN A 117 -13.10 4.82 20.90
CA GLN A 117 -13.07 6.21 21.35
C GLN A 117 -11.76 6.59 22.06
N GLU A 118 -11.24 5.71 22.92
CA GLU A 118 -10.02 5.96 23.67
C GLU A 118 -8.80 6.00 22.74
N VAL A 119 -8.73 5.05 21.81
CA VAL A 119 -7.70 5.03 20.76
C VAL A 119 -7.76 6.31 19.93
N PHE A 120 -8.96 6.72 19.51
CA PHE A 120 -9.11 7.93 18.71
C PHE A 120 -8.71 9.19 19.49
N ASN A 121 -9.10 9.29 20.77
CA ASN A 121 -8.72 10.40 21.65
C ASN A 121 -7.19 10.46 21.87
N GLY A 122 -6.54 9.31 22.06
CA GLY A 122 -5.09 9.23 22.17
C GLY A 122 -4.37 9.68 20.89
N LEU A 123 -4.90 9.30 19.72
CA LEU A 123 -4.37 9.75 18.43
C LEU A 123 -4.57 11.25 18.21
N ILE A 124 -5.69 11.83 18.65
CA ILE A 124 -5.91 13.28 18.64
C ILE A 124 -4.84 13.99 19.45
N ARG A 125 -4.54 13.50 20.67
CA ARG A 125 -3.46 14.07 21.51
C ARG A 125 -2.11 14.03 20.78
N TYR A 126 -1.79 12.91 20.12
CA TYR A 126 -0.57 12.79 19.31
C TYR A 126 -0.55 13.78 18.14
N TRP A 127 -1.63 13.86 17.35
CA TRP A 127 -1.71 14.77 16.20
C TRP A 127 -1.71 16.25 16.58
N GLY A 128 -2.15 16.58 17.80
CA GLY A 128 -2.14 17.92 18.37
C GLY A 128 -0.77 18.37 18.90
N LYS A 129 0.22 17.47 19.06
CA LYS A 129 1.56 17.85 19.52
C LYS A 129 2.20 18.84 18.54
N PRO A 130 2.83 19.94 19.01
CA PRO A 130 3.47 20.94 18.16
C PRO A 130 4.49 20.33 17.19
N GLU A 131 5.26 19.36 17.67
CA GLU A 131 6.25 18.61 16.90
C GLU A 131 5.62 17.88 15.70
N THR A 132 4.50 17.20 15.95
CA THR A 132 3.78 16.42 14.94
C THR A 132 3.15 17.33 13.90
N ILE A 133 2.61 18.48 14.34
CA ILE A 133 2.08 19.50 13.43
C ILE A 133 3.20 20.08 12.56
N SER A 134 4.34 20.44 13.15
CA SER A 134 5.50 20.99 12.44
C SER A 134 6.03 20.02 11.39
N LEU A 135 6.23 18.75 11.77
CA LEU A 135 6.65 17.70 10.85
C LEU A 135 5.66 17.53 9.69
N SER A 136 4.35 17.52 9.99
CA SER A 136 3.31 17.42 8.97
C SER A 136 3.33 18.60 7.99
N LYS A 137 3.55 19.83 8.48
CA LYS A 137 3.67 21.03 7.63
C LYS A 137 4.91 20.96 6.75
N LYS A 138 6.06 20.56 7.29
CA LYS A 138 7.31 20.35 6.55
C LYS A 138 7.12 19.31 5.43
N ASN A 139 6.55 18.16 5.75
CA ASN A 139 6.29 17.10 4.77
C ASN A 139 5.32 17.55 3.67
N SER A 140 4.28 18.33 4.03
CA SER A 140 3.37 18.90 3.04
C SER A 140 4.07 19.90 2.12
N LYS A 141 4.94 20.75 2.65
CA LYS A 141 5.75 21.69 1.86
C LYS A 141 6.68 20.94 0.91
N ASN A 142 7.37 19.91 1.40
CA ASN A 142 8.29 19.09 0.59
C ASN A 142 7.56 18.39 -0.57
N ARG A 143 6.38 17.83 -0.32
CA ARG A 143 5.57 17.17 -1.36
C ARG A 143 5.08 18.15 -2.43
N LYS A 144 4.86 19.41 -2.06
CA LYS A 144 4.47 20.49 -2.99
C LYS A 144 5.67 21.30 -3.50
N SER A 145 6.89 20.79 -3.34
CA SER A 145 8.10 21.50 -3.79
C SER A 145 8.16 21.56 -5.31
N ASN A 146 8.79 22.62 -5.83
CA ASN A 146 9.00 22.82 -7.27
C ASN A 146 10.16 21.97 -7.85
N ARG A 147 10.83 21.14 -7.03
CA ARG A 147 11.94 20.25 -7.44
C ARG A 147 12.95 20.88 -8.43
N GLY A 148 13.37 22.13 -8.20
CA GLY A 148 14.30 22.84 -9.08
C GLY A 148 13.71 23.29 -10.43
N GLY A 149 12.42 23.60 -10.49
CA GLY A 149 11.73 23.99 -11.73
C GLY A 149 10.96 22.85 -12.40
N LEU A 150 11.09 21.62 -11.91
CA LEU A 150 10.44 20.43 -12.45
C LEU A 150 8.98 20.24 -11.98
N GLY A 151 8.43 21.21 -11.24
CA GLY A 151 7.08 21.16 -10.71
C GLY A 151 6.87 20.08 -9.66
N ILE A 152 5.61 19.85 -9.28
CA ILE A 152 5.21 18.80 -8.34
C ILE A 152 5.33 17.44 -9.01
N ALA A 153 5.83 16.45 -8.28
CA ALA A 153 5.89 15.06 -8.77
C ALA A 153 4.48 14.56 -9.09
N THR A 154 4.26 14.21 -10.36
CA THR A 154 2.94 13.84 -10.89
C THR A 154 3.03 12.49 -11.57
N GLN A 155 2.06 11.60 -11.33
CA GLN A 155 1.94 10.33 -12.05
C GLN A 155 0.50 10.17 -12.53
N ASN A 156 0.33 9.59 -13.72
CA ASN A 156 -0.95 9.47 -14.41
C ASN A 156 -1.46 8.02 -14.46
N ALA A 157 -0.73 7.08 -13.86
CA ALA A 157 -1.11 5.67 -13.73
C ALA A 157 -2.26 5.39 -12.72
N GLY A 158 -2.73 6.41 -12.00
CA GLY A 158 -3.75 6.28 -10.97
C GLY A 158 -3.32 5.35 -9.83
N ALA A 159 -4.22 4.45 -9.40
CA ALA A 159 -3.94 3.48 -8.35
C ALA A 159 -3.13 2.25 -8.81
N THR A 160 -2.63 2.24 -10.05
CA THR A 160 -1.91 1.11 -10.64
C THR A 160 -0.43 1.19 -10.30
N SER A 161 0.14 0.12 -9.75
CA SER A 161 1.59 0.05 -9.52
C SER A 161 2.34 -0.09 -10.85
N ALA A 162 3.62 0.30 -10.86
CA ALA A 162 4.49 0.11 -12.03
C ALA A 162 4.56 -1.35 -12.48
N SER A 163 4.66 -2.29 -11.54
CA SER A 163 4.66 -3.73 -11.85
C SER A 163 3.34 -4.21 -12.47
N SER A 164 2.21 -3.75 -11.93
CA SER A 164 0.89 -4.09 -12.48
C SER A 164 0.74 -3.50 -13.88
N ARG A 165 1.23 -2.27 -14.08
CA ARG A 165 1.16 -1.59 -15.37
C ARG A 165 2.05 -2.27 -16.41
N GLN A 166 3.27 -2.64 -16.04
CA GLN A 166 4.18 -3.41 -16.88
C GLN A 166 3.51 -4.71 -17.35
N ARG A 167 2.89 -5.47 -16.44
CA ARG A 167 2.16 -6.69 -16.79
C ARG A 167 1.00 -6.42 -17.76
N GLN A 168 0.23 -5.35 -17.54
CA GLN A 168 -0.86 -4.97 -18.46
C GLN A 168 -0.33 -4.66 -19.86
N LEU A 169 0.78 -3.93 -19.97
CA LEU A 169 1.44 -3.62 -21.23
C LEU A 169 1.98 -4.89 -21.90
N THR A 170 2.61 -5.79 -21.16
CA THR A 170 3.08 -7.09 -21.69
C THR A 170 1.95 -7.93 -22.25
N VAL A 171 0.81 -7.99 -21.58
CA VAL A 171 -0.37 -8.72 -22.08
C VAL A 171 -0.92 -8.06 -23.34
N ARG A 172 -0.92 -6.72 -23.42
CA ARG A 172 -1.42 -5.97 -24.58
C ARG A 172 -0.52 -6.12 -25.80
N ASP A 173 0.79 -6.00 -25.61
CA ASP A 173 1.78 -5.85 -26.69
C ASP A 173 2.54 -7.16 -26.99
N GLY A 174 2.37 -8.19 -26.15
CA GLY A 174 3.10 -9.45 -26.26
C GLY A 174 4.59 -9.38 -25.86
N VAL A 175 5.08 -8.19 -25.50
CA VAL A 175 6.49 -7.94 -25.15
C VAL A 175 6.58 -7.18 -23.82
N VAL A 176 7.58 -7.50 -23.00
CA VAL A 176 7.83 -6.78 -21.75
C VAL A 176 8.35 -5.38 -22.08
N PRO A 177 7.67 -4.29 -21.65
CA PRO A 177 8.13 -2.95 -21.94
C PRO A 177 9.40 -2.66 -21.13
N ASP A 178 10.33 -1.94 -21.75
CA ASP A 178 11.48 -1.39 -21.04
C ASP A 178 11.07 -0.29 -20.03
N ASN A 179 12.04 0.15 -19.23
CA ASN A 179 11.81 1.14 -18.18
C ASN A 179 11.38 2.52 -18.71
N LEU A 180 11.82 2.91 -19.91
CA LEU A 180 11.49 4.21 -20.51
C LEU A 180 10.07 4.20 -21.05
N THR A 181 9.68 3.14 -21.75
CA THR A 181 8.32 2.89 -22.22
C THR A 181 7.34 2.86 -21.05
N LEU A 182 7.69 2.16 -19.97
CA LEU A 182 6.87 2.14 -18.75
C LEU A 182 6.79 3.52 -18.09
N MET A 183 7.91 4.26 -18.02
CA MET A 183 7.93 5.62 -17.47
C MET A 183 7.07 6.59 -18.29
N GLU A 184 7.18 6.54 -19.62
CA GLU A 184 6.38 7.37 -20.53
C GLU A 184 4.88 7.10 -20.35
N ASP A 185 4.47 5.83 -20.41
CA ASP A 185 3.06 5.46 -20.24
C ASP A 185 2.50 5.85 -18.86
N MET A 186 3.27 5.65 -17.78
CA MET A 186 2.82 5.97 -16.42
C MET A 186 2.73 7.48 -16.13
N ASN A 187 3.49 8.31 -16.85
CA ASN A 187 3.52 9.76 -16.65
C ASN A 187 2.77 10.54 -17.74
N THR A 188 2.31 9.87 -18.80
CA THR A 188 1.52 10.49 -19.85
C THR A 188 0.08 10.71 -19.40
N ASN A 189 -0.37 11.96 -19.51
CA ASN A 189 -1.78 12.28 -19.29
C ASN A 189 -2.63 11.76 -20.45
N LYS A 190 -3.72 11.07 -20.14
CA LYS A 190 -4.57 10.42 -21.16
C LYS A 190 -5.31 11.40 -22.06
N GLU A 191 -5.62 12.60 -21.57
CA GLU A 191 -6.35 13.65 -22.30
C GLU A 191 -5.38 14.48 -23.12
N THR A 192 -4.35 15.05 -22.50
CA THR A 192 -3.41 15.94 -23.19
C THR A 192 -2.36 15.19 -24.01
N LYS A 193 -2.23 13.87 -23.82
CA LYS A 193 -1.20 13.01 -24.44
C LYS A 193 0.24 13.47 -24.17
N GLN A 194 0.45 14.26 -23.11
CA GLN A 194 1.75 14.80 -22.75
C GLN A 194 2.25 14.20 -21.43
N VAL A 195 3.56 14.04 -21.33
CA VAL A 195 4.25 13.71 -20.07
C VAL A 195 4.23 14.95 -19.17
N GLN A 196 3.51 14.85 -18.04
CA GLN A 196 3.30 16.00 -17.15
C GLN A 196 4.39 16.15 -16.08
N ASP A 197 5.05 15.06 -15.68
CA ASP A 197 6.13 15.14 -14.70
C ASP A 197 7.40 15.71 -15.33
N GLY A 198 7.89 16.83 -14.79
CA GLY A 198 9.08 17.48 -15.33
C GLY A 198 10.33 16.60 -15.32
N ARG A 199 10.49 15.70 -14.34
CA ARG A 199 11.64 14.79 -14.28
C ARG A 199 11.52 13.69 -15.32
N ALA A 200 10.34 13.07 -15.46
CA ALA A 200 10.09 12.06 -16.48
C ALA A 200 10.27 12.64 -17.89
N LYS A 201 9.74 13.85 -18.13
CA LYS A 201 9.89 14.57 -19.40
C LYS A 201 11.38 14.79 -19.74
N MET A 202 12.15 15.34 -18.81
CA MET A 202 13.58 15.56 -19.00
C MET A 202 14.36 14.28 -19.29
N VAL A 203 14.05 13.17 -18.60
CA VAL A 203 14.71 11.88 -18.85
C VAL A 203 14.37 11.34 -20.24
N LEU A 204 13.11 11.39 -20.65
CA LEU A 204 12.68 10.91 -21.97
C LEU A 204 13.24 11.76 -23.11
N GLU A 205 13.29 13.08 -22.95
CA GLU A 205 13.88 13.99 -23.93
C GLU A 205 15.39 13.75 -24.08
N ASN A 206 16.12 13.54 -22.97
CA ASN A 206 17.56 13.29 -23.02
C ASN A 206 17.95 11.95 -23.66
N VAL A 207 17.06 10.95 -23.66
CA VAL A 207 17.33 9.63 -24.28
C VAL A 207 16.86 9.57 -25.73
N LYS A 208 15.86 10.39 -26.11
CA LYS A 208 15.33 10.47 -27.47
C LYS A 208 16.08 11.49 -28.36
N ALA A 209 17.01 12.28 -27.79
CA ALA A 209 17.89 13.20 -28.50
C ALA A 209 19.10 12.46 -29.09
#